data_AF-A0A6G0XLZ8-F1
#
_entry.id   AF-A0A6G0XLZ8-F1
#
_cell.length_a   1.000
_cell.length_b   1.000
_cell.length_c   1.000
_cell.angle_alpha   90.00
_cell.angle_beta   90.00
_cell.angle_gamma   90.00
#
_symmetry.space_group_name_H-M   'P 1'
#
loop_
_entity.id
_entity.type
_entity.pdbx_description
1 polymer ?
#
loop_
_entity_poly.entity_id
_entity_poly.type
_entity_poly.pdbx_seq_one_letter_code
_entity_poly.pdbx_strand_id
1 'polypeptide(L)'
;MPAITTYTFSQGIFGTVTVVHRQSGGAKIVADLDVSQVDKSALDTVDANCASAVVSAYKWHIHTKWTHGDALTSGVFGQCSLAAAGNHYDPDFACGPNSEYVTHDKCKPITPLYNCTPASYATNQLACERGDLSGKVGDMKVIDGKIYHSWFDEHYPAVKATPEWNMLLHAICNKATPRVACATGVTTTAPFFATSVGIIAAALFVALIACFGLRNHPWVGRFYPTNLVVVAGLGLLALVVYDDVVVDLSI
;
A
#
# COMPACT_ATOMS: atom_id res chain seq x y z
N MET A 1 2.11 1.83 15.58
CA MET A 1 1.99 2.54 14.28
C MET A 1 1.73 1.55 13.18
N PRO A 2 0.97 1.95 12.16
CA PRO A 2 0.85 1.16 10.94
C PRO A 2 2.21 1.12 10.24
N ALA A 3 2.64 -0.06 9.82
CA ALA A 3 3.76 -0.14 8.89
C ALA A 3 3.26 0.27 7.50
N ILE A 4 4.13 0.88 6.70
CA ILE A 4 3.82 1.23 5.32
C ILE A 4 4.74 0.42 4.41
N THR A 5 4.16 -0.31 3.46
CA THR A 5 4.90 -0.97 2.39
C THR A 5 4.62 -0.24 1.08
N THR A 6 5.66 0.21 0.39
CA THR A 6 5.54 0.86 -0.92
C THR A 6 6.19 0.00 -2.00
N TYR A 7 5.41 -0.37 -3.01
CA TYR A 7 5.87 -1.00 -4.23
C TYR A 7 6.05 0.09 -5.29
N THR A 8 7.27 0.28 -5.78
CA THR A 8 7.56 1.32 -6.78
C THR A 8 7.75 0.67 -8.14
N PHE A 9 6.93 1.05 -9.11
CA PHE A 9 7.04 0.64 -10.49
C PHE A 9 7.81 1.71 -11.28
N SER A 10 8.82 1.29 -12.04
CA SER A 10 9.74 2.22 -12.72
C SER A 10 10.13 1.81 -14.14
N GLN A 11 9.44 0.82 -14.71
CA GLN A 11 9.68 0.32 -16.07
C GLN A 11 8.35 0.00 -16.73
N GLY A 12 8.02 0.68 -17.84
CA GLY A 12 6.77 0.51 -18.61
C GLY A 12 5.51 1.00 -17.89
N ILE A 13 5.34 0.59 -16.63
CA ILE A 13 4.40 1.16 -15.66
C ILE A 13 5.21 1.97 -14.65
N PHE A 14 4.74 3.17 -14.34
CA PHE A 14 5.41 4.10 -13.43
C PHE A 14 4.50 4.48 -12.27
N GLY A 15 5.07 4.68 -11.09
CA GLY A 15 4.33 5.14 -9.91
C GLY A 15 4.41 4.16 -8.76
N THR A 16 3.41 4.17 -7.88
CA THR A 16 3.44 3.38 -6.65
C THR A 16 2.14 2.66 -6.32
N VAL A 17 2.28 1.54 -5.62
CA VAL A 17 1.22 0.97 -4.80
C VAL A 17 1.66 1.07 -3.34
N THR A 18 0.93 1.85 -2.55
CA THR A 18 1.21 2.09 -1.13
C THR A 18 0.23 1.30 -0.28
N VAL A 19 0.75 0.57 0.70
CA VAL A 19 0.00 -0.31 1.59
C VAL A 19 0.22 0.14 3.03
N VAL A 20 -0.84 0.63 3.65
CA VAL A 20 -0.86 1.04 5.06
C VAL A 20 -1.43 -0.09 5.91
N HIS A 21 -0.55 -0.82 6.58
CA HIS A 21 -0.89 -2.00 7.38
C HIS A 21 -1.55 -1.62 8.71
N ARG A 22 -2.65 -2.26 9.07
CA ARG A 22 -3.31 -2.03 10.35
C ARG A 22 -2.76 -2.94 11.44
N GLN A 23 -2.68 -2.44 12.67
CA GLN A 23 -2.25 -3.24 13.82
C GLN A 23 -3.20 -4.41 14.13
N SER A 24 -4.48 -4.26 13.81
CA SER A 24 -5.51 -5.27 14.00
C SER A 24 -5.53 -6.35 12.89
N GLY A 25 -4.66 -6.25 11.88
CA GLY A 25 -4.73 -7.05 10.65
C GLY A 25 -5.38 -6.29 9.49
N GLY A 26 -5.04 -6.70 8.27
CA GLY A 26 -5.46 -6.06 7.02
C GLY A 26 -4.70 -4.78 6.67
N ALA A 27 -5.06 -4.17 5.54
CA ALA A 27 -4.41 -2.95 5.06
C ALA A 27 -5.32 -2.08 4.19
N LYS A 28 -5.09 -0.75 4.22
CA LYS A 28 -5.53 0.18 3.17
C LYS A 28 -4.49 0.13 2.06
N ILE A 29 -4.94 0.03 0.81
CA ILE A 29 -4.09 -0.05 -0.36
C ILE A 29 -4.44 1.10 -1.28
N VAL A 30 -3.46 1.85 -1.75
CA VAL A 30 -3.62 2.98 -2.67
C VAL A 30 -2.70 2.76 -3.86
N ALA A 31 -3.27 2.74 -5.06
CA ALA A 31 -2.49 2.70 -6.30
C ALA A 31 -2.55 4.07 -6.98
N ASP A 32 -1.38 4.56 -7.39
CA ASP A 32 -1.20 5.70 -8.28
C ASP A 32 -0.16 5.30 -9.32
N LEU A 33 -0.64 4.83 -10.47
CA LEU A 33 0.18 4.27 -11.53
C LEU A 33 -0.15 4.92 -12.87
N ASP A 34 0.89 5.21 -13.64
CA ASP A 34 0.84 5.56 -15.06
C ASP A 34 1.17 4.31 -15.88
N VAL A 35 0.21 3.87 -16.69
CA VAL A 35 0.34 2.71 -17.58
C VAL A 35 0.41 3.11 -19.06
N SER A 36 0.46 4.42 -19.35
CA SER A 36 0.48 4.94 -20.73
C SER A 36 1.76 4.59 -21.49
N GLN A 37 2.83 4.24 -20.77
CA GLN A 37 4.15 3.91 -21.32
C GLN A 37 4.40 2.40 -21.46
N VAL A 38 3.37 1.56 -21.26
CA VAL A 38 3.51 0.12 -21.49
C VAL A 38 3.77 -0.14 -22.97
N ASP A 39 4.87 -0.82 -23.28
CA ASP A 39 5.20 -1.20 -24.64
C ASP A 39 4.16 -2.20 -25.18
N LYS A 40 3.26 -1.69 -26.01
CA LYS A 40 2.18 -2.45 -26.63
C LYS A 40 2.73 -3.55 -27.56
N SER A 41 3.80 -3.29 -28.29
CA SER A 41 4.40 -4.28 -29.20
C SER A 41 5.02 -5.43 -28.41
N ALA A 42 5.68 -5.13 -27.29
CA ALA A 42 6.21 -6.15 -26.39
C ALA A 42 5.07 -6.96 -25.75
N LEU A 43 4.00 -6.30 -25.29
CA LEU A 43 2.83 -6.95 -24.73
C LEU A 43 2.15 -7.91 -25.73
N ASP A 44 2.04 -7.51 -26.99
CA ASP A 44 1.47 -8.31 -28.07
C ASP A 44 2.33 -9.54 -28.41
N THR A 45 3.65 -9.43 -28.20
CA THR A 45 4.59 -10.54 -28.34
C THR A 45 4.48 -11.53 -27.17
N VAL A 46 4.20 -11.03 -25.96
CA VAL A 46 4.01 -11.87 -24.78
C VAL A 46 2.73 -12.69 -24.88
N ASP A 47 1.64 -12.11 -25.38
CA ASP A 47 0.39 -12.83 -25.62
C ASP A 47 -0.38 -12.24 -26.80
N ALA A 48 -0.64 -13.07 -27.82
CA ALA A 48 -1.37 -12.67 -29.02
C ALA A 48 -2.80 -12.19 -28.74
N ASN A 49 -3.40 -12.58 -27.61
CA ASN A 49 -4.70 -12.06 -27.18
C ASN A 49 -4.65 -10.56 -26.85
N CYS A 50 -3.46 -9.99 -26.66
CA CYS A 50 -3.27 -8.55 -26.42
C CYS A 50 -3.23 -7.72 -27.70
N ALA A 51 -2.97 -8.32 -28.88
CA ALA A 51 -2.75 -7.59 -30.14
C ALA A 51 -3.85 -6.56 -30.46
N SER A 52 -5.11 -6.98 -30.34
CA SER A 52 -6.28 -6.12 -30.56
C SER A 52 -6.97 -5.69 -29.25
N ALA A 53 -6.39 -6.01 -28.09
CA ALA A 53 -7.01 -5.69 -26.81
C ALA A 53 -6.72 -4.24 -26.41
N VAL A 54 -7.78 -3.55 -25.99
CA VAL A 54 -7.65 -2.35 -25.18
C VAL A 54 -7.49 -2.80 -23.73
N VAL A 55 -6.32 -2.57 -23.13
CA VAL A 55 -6.08 -2.90 -21.73
C VAL A 55 -6.75 -1.85 -20.85
N SER A 56 -7.98 -2.13 -20.45
CA SER A 56 -8.78 -1.25 -19.58
C SER A 56 -8.66 -1.60 -18.10
N ALA A 57 -7.98 -2.69 -17.76
CA ALA A 57 -7.78 -3.13 -16.40
C ALA A 57 -6.58 -4.06 -16.24
N TYR A 58 -6.07 -4.13 -15.01
CA TYR A 58 -5.01 -5.04 -14.60
C TYR A 58 -5.48 -5.90 -13.43
N LYS A 59 -5.21 -7.21 -13.51
CA LYS A 59 -5.17 -8.04 -12.30
C LYS A 59 -3.88 -7.77 -11.55
N TRP A 60 -3.89 -8.01 -10.26
CA TRP A 60 -2.83 -7.67 -9.35
C TRP A 60 -2.83 -8.61 -8.16
N HIS A 61 -1.64 -9.13 -7.84
CA HIS A 61 -1.45 -10.17 -6.84
C HIS A 61 -0.10 -10.00 -6.13
N ILE A 62 0.01 -10.58 -4.93
CA ILE A 62 1.28 -10.73 -4.22
C ILE A 62 1.87 -12.08 -4.59
N HIS A 63 3.08 -12.07 -5.11
CA HIS A 63 3.83 -13.27 -5.44
C HIS A 63 5.01 -13.49 -4.48
N THR A 64 5.49 -14.73 -4.39
CA THR A 64 6.37 -15.19 -3.30
C THR A 64 7.85 -15.23 -3.59
N LYS A 65 8.30 -14.85 -4.79
CA LYS A 65 9.70 -14.98 -5.19
C LYS A 65 10.24 -13.69 -5.81
N TRP A 66 11.52 -13.43 -5.61
CA TRP A 66 12.24 -12.38 -6.36
C TRP A 66 13.67 -12.83 -6.64
N THR A 67 13.97 -13.17 -7.89
CA THR A 67 15.29 -13.72 -8.24
C THR A 67 16.31 -12.69 -8.70
N HIS A 68 15.96 -11.41 -8.77
CA HIS A 68 16.85 -10.37 -9.29
C HIS A 68 17.78 -9.76 -8.24
N GLY A 69 17.61 -10.16 -6.97
CA GLY A 69 18.32 -9.56 -5.83
C GLY A 69 17.96 -8.08 -5.64
N ASP A 70 18.81 -7.35 -4.91
CA ASP A 70 18.57 -5.95 -4.54
C ASP A 70 18.87 -4.95 -5.66
N ALA A 71 19.53 -5.39 -6.74
CA ALA A 71 19.91 -4.53 -7.86
C ALA A 71 18.71 -4.09 -8.71
N LEU A 72 17.61 -4.84 -8.64
CA LEU A 72 16.38 -4.55 -9.35
C LEU A 72 15.21 -4.62 -8.38
N THR A 73 14.43 -3.55 -8.30
CA THR A 73 13.24 -3.45 -7.44
C THR A 73 11.94 -3.42 -8.23
N SER A 74 12.02 -3.28 -9.55
CA SER A 74 10.87 -3.33 -10.46
C SER A 74 11.30 -3.92 -11.80
N GLY A 75 10.40 -4.65 -12.47
CA GLY A 75 10.65 -5.20 -13.79
C GLY A 75 9.40 -5.33 -14.63
N VAL A 76 9.60 -5.73 -15.88
CA VAL A 76 8.53 -5.99 -16.86
C VAL A 76 8.66 -7.34 -17.55
N PHE A 77 7.54 -7.88 -17.99
CA PHE A 77 7.42 -9.08 -18.84
C PHE A 77 8.25 -10.27 -18.31
N GLY A 78 9.33 -10.64 -18.99
CA GLY A 78 10.20 -11.76 -18.62
C GLY A 78 10.83 -11.61 -17.23
N GLN A 79 11.09 -10.38 -16.79
CA GLN A 79 11.55 -10.10 -15.43
C GLN A 79 10.48 -10.44 -14.38
N CYS A 80 9.21 -10.50 -14.77
CA CYS A 80 8.08 -10.88 -13.94
C CYS A 80 7.61 -12.32 -14.20
N SER A 81 8.39 -13.12 -14.93
CA SER A 81 8.04 -14.51 -15.24
C SER A 81 7.77 -15.37 -13.99
N LEU A 82 7.10 -16.50 -14.16
CA LEU A 82 6.89 -17.47 -13.08
C LEU A 82 8.19 -17.88 -12.39
N ALA A 83 9.27 -18.07 -13.15
CA ALA A 83 10.57 -18.43 -12.61
C ALA A 83 11.17 -17.34 -11.70
N ALA A 84 10.91 -16.06 -12.01
CA ALA A 84 11.48 -14.92 -11.31
C ALA A 84 10.61 -14.42 -10.15
N ALA A 85 9.30 -14.30 -10.38
CA ALA A 85 8.34 -13.75 -9.44
C ALA A 85 7.63 -14.82 -8.59
N GLY A 86 7.59 -16.07 -9.04
CA GLY A 86 6.93 -17.16 -8.33
C GLY A 86 5.41 -17.18 -8.54
N ASN A 87 4.75 -17.92 -7.67
CA ASN A 87 3.29 -18.09 -7.60
C ASN A 87 2.68 -17.13 -6.58
N HIS A 88 1.35 -17.10 -6.49
CA HIS A 88 0.62 -16.28 -5.54
C HIS A 88 0.90 -16.72 -4.11
N TYR A 89 1.00 -15.74 -3.20
CA TYR A 89 1.13 -16.00 -1.78
C TYR A 89 -0.17 -16.57 -1.21
N ASP A 90 -0.11 -17.77 -0.65
CA ASP A 90 -1.28 -18.53 -0.20
C ASP A 90 -1.00 -19.32 1.08
N PRO A 91 -0.66 -18.66 2.20
CA PRO A 91 -0.33 -19.34 3.46
C PRO A 91 -1.51 -20.11 4.05
N ASP A 92 -2.73 -19.81 3.60
CA ASP A 92 -3.98 -20.35 4.13
C ASP A 92 -4.47 -21.59 3.35
N PHE A 93 -3.79 -21.95 2.25
CA PHE A 93 -4.23 -23.01 1.33
C PHE A 93 -5.65 -22.78 0.79
N ALA A 94 -5.94 -21.55 0.35
CA ALA A 94 -7.13 -21.30 -0.45
C ALA A 94 -7.05 -21.99 -1.82
N CYS A 95 -5.82 -22.30 -2.26
CA CYS A 95 -5.50 -23.20 -3.36
C CYS A 95 -6.10 -22.75 -4.69
N GLY A 96 -5.94 -21.49 -5.06
CA GLY A 96 -6.27 -21.06 -6.41
C GLY A 96 -5.30 -21.63 -7.46
N PRO A 97 -5.61 -21.44 -8.76
CA PRO A 97 -4.84 -22.01 -9.86
C PRO A 97 -3.36 -21.59 -9.91
N ASN A 98 -3.02 -20.48 -9.25
CA ASN A 98 -1.66 -19.95 -9.19
C ASN A 98 -1.10 -19.94 -7.76
N SER A 99 -1.70 -20.66 -6.82
CA SER A 99 -1.21 -20.82 -5.45
C SER A 99 0.24 -21.32 -5.45
N GLU A 100 1.05 -20.83 -4.52
CA GLU A 100 2.37 -21.40 -4.25
C GLU A 100 2.31 -22.90 -3.87
N TYR A 101 1.13 -23.37 -3.43
CA TYR A 101 0.86 -24.76 -3.09
C TYR A 101 0.02 -25.50 -4.13
N VAL A 102 -0.17 -24.98 -5.34
CA VAL A 102 -1.06 -25.58 -6.36
C VAL A 102 -0.77 -27.07 -6.65
N THR A 103 0.50 -27.51 -6.57
CA THR A 103 0.89 -28.90 -6.79
C THR A 103 0.76 -29.79 -5.55
N HIS A 104 0.53 -29.21 -4.37
CA HIS A 104 0.40 -29.92 -3.11
C HIS A 104 -0.90 -30.73 -3.10
N ASP A 105 -0.89 -31.93 -2.52
CA ASP A 105 -2.05 -32.84 -2.53
C ASP A 105 -3.31 -32.22 -1.91
N LYS A 106 -3.13 -31.38 -0.89
CA LYS A 106 -4.22 -30.58 -0.27
C LYS A 106 -4.93 -29.66 -1.27
N CYS A 107 -4.21 -29.11 -2.25
CA CYS A 107 -4.76 -28.16 -3.21
C CYS A 107 -5.39 -28.81 -4.44
N LYS A 108 -5.01 -30.04 -4.80
CA LYS A 108 -5.56 -30.75 -5.96
C LYS A 108 -7.10 -30.80 -6.00
N PRO A 109 -7.83 -31.13 -4.91
CA PRO A 109 -9.30 -31.13 -4.95
C PRO A 109 -9.93 -29.72 -4.84
N ILE A 110 -9.19 -28.72 -4.35
CA ILE A 110 -9.71 -27.36 -4.09
C ILE A 110 -9.55 -26.47 -5.32
N THR A 111 -8.43 -26.59 -6.02
CA THR A 111 -8.07 -25.75 -7.18
C THR A 111 -9.15 -25.65 -8.25
N PRO A 112 -9.81 -26.75 -8.68
CA PRO A 112 -10.86 -26.67 -9.68
C PRO A 112 -12.14 -25.95 -9.21
N LEU A 113 -12.32 -25.82 -7.89
CA LEU A 113 -13.49 -25.19 -7.26
C LEU A 113 -13.21 -23.74 -6.83
N TYR A 114 -11.96 -23.29 -6.97
CA TYR A 114 -11.55 -21.96 -6.55
C TYR A 114 -12.32 -20.89 -7.32
N ASN A 115 -13.01 -20.02 -6.57
CA ASN A 115 -13.82 -18.96 -7.12
C ASN A 115 -13.72 -17.71 -6.23
N CYS A 116 -12.50 -17.15 -6.13
CA CYS A 116 -12.32 -15.90 -5.42
C CYS A 116 -12.88 -14.73 -6.23
N THR A 117 -13.83 -14.05 -5.61
CA THR A 117 -14.53 -12.86 -6.09
C THR A 117 -14.81 -11.98 -4.89
N PRO A 118 -15.09 -10.67 -5.06
CA PRO A 118 -15.41 -9.82 -3.91
C PRO A 118 -16.60 -10.33 -3.10
N ALA A 119 -17.57 -10.99 -3.74
CA ALA A 119 -18.73 -11.58 -3.09
C ALA A 119 -18.38 -12.84 -2.26
N SER A 120 -17.59 -13.75 -2.81
CA SER A 120 -17.14 -14.94 -2.05
C SER A 120 -16.18 -14.55 -0.93
N TYR A 121 -15.32 -13.56 -1.16
CA TYR A 121 -14.43 -13.00 -0.15
C TYR A 121 -15.18 -12.35 1.02
N ALA A 122 -16.20 -11.53 0.74
CA ALA A 122 -17.04 -10.92 1.76
C ALA A 122 -17.80 -11.95 2.62
N THR A 123 -18.07 -13.14 2.07
CA THR A 123 -18.73 -14.24 2.80
C THR A 123 -17.72 -15.05 3.62
N ASN A 124 -16.54 -15.32 3.07
CA ASN A 124 -15.48 -16.07 3.73
C ASN A 124 -14.11 -15.61 3.22
N GLN A 125 -13.38 -14.87 4.07
CA GLN A 125 -12.07 -14.33 3.71
C GLN A 125 -11.03 -15.40 3.38
N LEU A 126 -11.14 -16.59 3.97
CA LEU A 126 -10.24 -17.72 3.76
C LEU A 126 -10.52 -18.50 2.47
N ALA A 127 -11.60 -18.16 1.73
CA ALA A 127 -11.87 -18.75 0.42
C ALA A 127 -10.97 -18.20 -0.69
N CYS A 128 -10.23 -17.12 -0.40
CA CYS A 128 -9.33 -16.45 -1.33
C CYS A 128 -7.88 -16.62 -0.88
N GLU A 129 -6.97 -16.82 -1.84
CA GLU A 129 -5.54 -16.76 -1.57
C GLU A 129 -5.22 -15.39 -0.97
N ARG A 130 -4.33 -15.36 0.02
CA ARG A 130 -4.02 -14.10 0.69
C ARG A 130 -3.40 -13.07 -0.26
N GLY A 131 -2.69 -13.55 -1.28
CA GLY A 131 -2.13 -12.75 -2.37
C GLY A 131 -3.08 -12.45 -3.53
N ASP A 132 -4.28 -13.03 -3.63
CA ASP A 132 -5.22 -12.76 -4.73
C ASP A 132 -6.03 -11.46 -4.47
N LEU A 133 -5.38 -10.31 -4.68
CA LEU A 133 -5.99 -9.01 -4.40
C LEU A 133 -7.09 -8.68 -5.42
N SER A 134 -6.94 -9.06 -6.69
CA SER A 134 -7.98 -8.88 -7.70
C SER A 134 -9.24 -9.66 -7.42
N GLY A 135 -9.10 -10.92 -7.01
CA GLY A 135 -10.23 -11.74 -6.58
C GLY A 135 -10.93 -11.16 -5.35
N LYS A 136 -10.17 -10.65 -4.38
CA LYS A 136 -10.73 -10.10 -3.12
C LYS A 136 -11.39 -8.72 -3.27
N VAL A 137 -10.70 -7.78 -3.90
CA VAL A 137 -11.08 -6.35 -3.89
C VAL A 137 -11.27 -5.75 -5.29
N GLY A 138 -11.18 -6.58 -6.33
CA GLY A 138 -11.42 -6.20 -7.73
C GLY A 138 -10.16 -5.80 -8.49
N ASP A 139 -10.25 -5.81 -9.83
CA ASP A 139 -9.14 -5.44 -10.71
C ASP A 139 -8.84 -3.94 -10.65
N MET A 140 -7.60 -3.55 -10.93
CA MET A 140 -7.21 -2.16 -11.11
C MET A 140 -7.73 -1.63 -12.44
N LYS A 141 -8.63 -0.64 -12.43
CA LYS A 141 -9.20 -0.06 -13.66
C LYS A 141 -8.31 1.07 -14.19
N VAL A 142 -8.17 1.12 -15.51
CA VAL A 142 -7.42 2.16 -16.22
C VAL A 142 -8.38 3.23 -16.70
N ILE A 143 -8.10 4.48 -16.37
CA ILE A 143 -8.81 5.68 -16.84
C ILE A 143 -7.75 6.62 -17.40
N ASP A 144 -7.85 6.97 -18.68
CA ASP A 144 -6.94 7.89 -19.38
C ASP A 144 -5.45 7.54 -19.19
N GLY A 145 -5.12 6.24 -19.30
CA GLY A 145 -3.75 5.74 -19.16
C GLY A 145 -3.24 5.69 -17.72
N LYS A 146 -4.10 5.91 -16.71
CA LYS A 146 -3.73 5.90 -15.30
C LYS A 146 -4.59 4.94 -14.49
N ILE A 147 -4.04 4.47 -13.38
CA ILE A 147 -4.74 3.76 -12.32
C ILE A 147 -4.61 4.63 -11.08
N TYR A 148 -5.72 5.17 -10.60
CA TYR A 148 -5.77 5.91 -9.34
C TYR A 148 -6.96 5.42 -8.52
N HIS A 149 -6.71 4.60 -7.51
CA HIS A 149 -7.78 3.97 -6.74
C HIS A 149 -7.30 3.52 -5.35
N SER A 150 -8.24 3.40 -4.41
CA SER A 150 -7.99 2.90 -3.06
C SER A 150 -8.88 1.72 -2.76
N TRP A 151 -8.33 0.75 -2.03
CA TRP A 151 -9.04 -0.42 -1.53
C TRP A 151 -8.76 -0.64 -0.05
N PHE A 152 -9.60 -1.44 0.57
CA PHE A 152 -9.36 -1.97 1.90
C PHE A 152 -9.48 -3.49 1.85
N ASP A 153 -8.47 -4.17 2.39
CA ASP A 153 -8.42 -5.63 2.46
C ASP A 153 -8.18 -6.06 3.92
N GLU A 154 -9.21 -6.64 4.54
CA GLU A 154 -9.18 -7.10 5.92
C GLU A 154 -8.21 -8.26 6.14
N HIS A 155 -7.98 -9.05 5.10
CA HIS A 155 -7.10 -10.22 5.11
C HIS A 155 -5.83 -9.98 4.28
N TYR A 156 -5.37 -8.73 4.21
CA TYR A 156 -4.08 -8.41 3.60
C TYR A 156 -2.93 -9.05 4.41
N PRO A 157 -1.85 -9.53 3.77
CA PRO A 157 -0.72 -10.09 4.48
C PRO A 157 -0.08 -9.16 5.52
N ALA A 158 0.27 -9.71 6.68
CA ALA A 158 0.97 -8.96 7.72
C ALA A 158 2.38 -8.52 7.29
N VAL A 159 2.88 -7.46 7.92
CA VAL A 159 4.20 -6.81 7.71
C VAL A 159 5.41 -7.75 7.69
N LYS A 160 5.32 -8.94 8.30
CA LYS A 160 6.37 -9.98 8.24
C LYS A 160 6.49 -10.69 6.88
N ALA A 161 5.75 -10.22 5.89
CA ALA A 161 5.98 -10.45 4.48
C ALA A 161 7.48 -10.48 4.14
N THR A 162 7.96 -11.56 3.53
CA THR A 162 9.39 -11.76 3.29
C THR A 162 9.92 -10.78 2.22
N PRO A 163 11.23 -10.46 2.20
CA PRO A 163 11.84 -9.61 1.17
C PRO A 163 11.65 -10.14 -0.27
N GLU A 164 11.34 -11.42 -0.40
CA GLU A 164 11.12 -12.10 -1.68
C GLU A 164 9.76 -11.77 -2.31
N TRP A 165 8.85 -11.12 -1.57
CA TRP A 165 7.54 -10.81 -2.10
C TRP A 165 7.54 -9.63 -3.05
N ASN A 166 6.74 -9.77 -4.11
CA ASN A 166 6.54 -8.72 -5.09
C ASN A 166 5.05 -8.54 -5.39
N MET A 167 4.67 -7.30 -5.71
CA MET A 167 3.38 -6.98 -6.29
C MET A 167 3.49 -7.15 -7.81
N LEU A 168 2.63 -7.99 -8.41
CA LEU A 168 2.66 -8.27 -9.83
C LEU A 168 1.35 -7.86 -10.49
N LEU A 169 1.46 -7.14 -11.61
CA LEU A 169 0.35 -6.67 -12.43
C LEU A 169 0.25 -7.52 -13.71
N HIS A 170 -0.95 -7.97 -14.01
CA HIS A 170 -1.29 -8.65 -15.25
C HIS A 170 -2.24 -7.80 -16.07
N ALA A 171 -1.91 -7.51 -17.32
CA ALA A 171 -2.86 -6.85 -18.22
C ALA A 171 -4.05 -7.77 -18.50
N ILE A 172 -5.27 -7.26 -18.49
CA ILE A 172 -6.44 -8.04 -18.94
C ILE A 172 -6.59 -7.85 -20.46
N CYS A 173 -6.19 -8.87 -21.21
CA CYS A 173 -6.22 -8.90 -22.67
C CYS A 173 -7.25 -9.93 -23.15
N ASN A 174 -8.49 -9.50 -23.36
CA ASN A 174 -9.60 -10.40 -23.73
C ASN A 174 -9.75 -11.55 -22.71
N LYS A 175 -9.28 -12.75 -23.05
CA LYS A 175 -9.32 -13.95 -22.21
C LYS A 175 -8.00 -14.24 -21.48
N ALA A 176 -6.93 -13.53 -21.81
CA ALA A 176 -5.61 -13.74 -21.26
C ALA A 176 -5.24 -12.68 -20.22
N THR A 177 -4.38 -13.07 -19.28
CA THR A 177 -3.85 -12.18 -18.25
C THR A 177 -2.33 -12.33 -18.12
N PRO A 178 -1.55 -11.92 -19.13
CA PRO A 178 -0.09 -12.04 -19.09
C PRO A 178 0.51 -11.15 -18.00
N ARG A 179 1.66 -11.59 -17.46
CA ARG A 179 2.44 -10.84 -16.46
C ARG A 179 3.13 -9.66 -17.13
N VAL A 180 2.82 -8.44 -16.71
CA VAL A 180 3.31 -7.21 -17.39
C VAL A 180 4.36 -6.49 -16.56
N ALA A 181 4.08 -6.23 -15.29
CA ALA A 181 5.00 -5.49 -14.43
C ALA A 181 5.00 -6.09 -13.02
N CYS A 182 6.11 -5.93 -12.32
CA CYS A 182 6.26 -6.42 -10.96
C CYS A 182 7.21 -5.50 -10.19
N ALA A 183 7.04 -5.42 -8.87
CA ALA A 183 7.90 -4.63 -8.00
C ALA A 183 8.01 -5.25 -6.60
N THR A 184 9.18 -5.13 -5.98
CA THR A 184 9.36 -5.47 -4.57
C THR A 184 8.92 -4.32 -3.66
N GLY A 185 8.51 -4.65 -2.44
CA GLY A 185 7.99 -3.69 -1.48
C GLY A 185 9.07 -3.23 -0.51
N VAL A 186 9.18 -1.92 -0.29
CA VAL A 186 9.99 -1.36 0.81
C VAL A 186 9.07 -1.07 1.98
N THR A 187 9.34 -1.69 3.13
CA THR A 187 8.54 -1.50 4.34
C THR A 187 9.24 -0.56 5.30
N THR A 188 8.57 0.53 5.66
CA THR A 188 9.02 1.46 6.69
C THR A 188 8.14 1.35 7.93
N THR A 189 8.78 1.12 9.07
CA THR A 189 8.19 1.29 10.41
C THR A 189 8.85 2.51 11.02
N ALA A 190 8.38 3.73 10.70
CA ALA A 190 8.94 4.92 11.33
C ALA A 190 8.74 4.80 12.86
N PRO A 191 9.77 4.97 13.70
CA PRO A 191 9.57 5.19 15.13
C PRO A 191 8.85 6.53 15.31
N PHE A 192 7.87 6.60 16.22
CA PHE A 192 7.38 7.85 16.76
C PHE A 192 8.58 8.44 17.51
N PHE A 193 9.40 9.24 16.84
CA PHE A 193 9.87 10.42 17.53
C PHE A 193 8.59 11.17 17.84
N ALA A 194 8.30 11.39 19.12
CA ALA A 194 7.26 12.33 19.52
C ALA A 194 7.43 13.53 18.59
N THR A 195 6.43 13.80 17.76
CA THR A 195 6.54 14.82 16.72
C THR A 195 7.04 16.10 17.38
N SER A 196 7.65 16.99 16.60
CA SER A 196 7.95 18.35 17.04
C SER A 196 6.79 18.94 17.85
N VAL A 197 5.54 18.58 17.50
CA VAL A 197 4.30 18.94 18.19
C VAL A 197 4.22 18.44 19.64
N GLY A 198 4.61 17.20 19.97
CA GLY A 198 4.62 16.72 21.35
C GLY A 198 5.62 17.47 22.23
N ILE A 199 6.79 17.77 21.66
CA ILE A 199 7.83 18.57 22.34
C ILE A 199 7.40 20.03 22.45
N ILE A 200 6.82 20.61 21.39
CA ILE A 200 6.32 21.98 21.35
C ILE A 200 5.13 22.15 22.30
N ALA A 201 4.20 21.21 22.35
CA ALA A 201 3.07 21.23 23.28
C ALA A 201 3.54 21.10 24.73
N ALA A 202 4.50 20.22 25.01
CA ALA A 202 5.10 20.12 26.34
C ALA A 202 5.85 21.41 26.72
N ALA A 203 6.63 21.99 25.80
CA ALA A 203 7.33 23.25 26.01
C ALA A 203 6.37 24.42 26.23
N LEU A 204 5.27 24.50 25.46
CA LEU A 204 4.22 25.51 25.61
C LEU A 204 3.44 25.33 26.92
N PHE A 205 3.17 24.09 27.33
CA PHE A 205 2.51 23.80 28.61
C PHE A 205 3.40 24.20 29.79
N VAL A 206 4.70 23.90 29.74
CA VAL A 206 5.69 24.35 30.73
C VAL A 206 5.80 25.87 30.74
N ALA A 207 5.83 26.52 29.57
CA ALA A 207 5.86 27.97 29.46
C ALA A 207 4.60 28.63 30.04
N LEU A 208 3.41 28.03 29.85
CA LEU A 208 2.15 28.48 30.44
C LEU A 208 2.14 28.36 31.96
N ILE A 209 2.63 27.24 32.51
CA ILE A 209 2.79 27.06 33.97
C ILE A 209 3.74 28.11 34.53
N ALA A 210 4.89 28.32 33.87
CA ALA A 210 5.84 29.35 34.27
C ALA A 210 5.23 30.75 34.24
N CYS A 211 4.45 31.09 33.20
CA CYS A 211 3.74 32.36 33.11
C CYS A 211 2.69 32.54 34.23
N PHE A 212 1.96 31.47 34.57
CA PHE A 212 0.99 31.49 35.66
C PHE A 212 1.66 31.67 37.03
N GLY A 213 2.77 30.98 37.27
CA GLY A 213 3.59 31.15 38.48
C GLY A 213 4.18 32.56 38.61
N LEU A 214 4.69 33.12 37.50
CA LEU A 214 5.26 34.46 37.45
C LEU A 214 4.21 35.57 37.63
N ARG A 215 2.95 35.33 37.23
CA ARG A 215 1.82 36.26 37.47
C ARG A 215 1.53 36.47 38.95
N ASN A 216 1.74 35.44 39.78
CA ASN A 216 1.55 35.51 41.23
C ASN A 216 2.83 35.92 41.98
N HIS A 217 3.92 36.22 41.26
CA HIS A 217 5.19 36.56 41.88
C HIS A 217 5.22 38.05 42.32
N PRO A 218 5.50 38.35 43.60
CA PRO A 218 5.28 39.66 44.21
C PRO A 218 6.11 40.81 43.63
N TRP A 219 7.17 40.51 42.88
CA TRP A 219 8.09 41.50 42.28
C TRP A 219 8.02 41.60 40.75
N VAL A 220 7.57 40.54 40.06
CA VAL A 220 7.74 40.40 38.59
C VAL A 220 6.40 40.56 37.84
N GLY A 221 5.27 40.25 38.48
CA GLY A 221 3.94 40.28 37.84
C GLY A 221 3.44 41.67 37.42
N ARG A 222 4.09 42.77 37.85
CA ARG A 222 3.65 44.14 37.58
C ARG A 222 3.98 44.67 36.17
N PHE A 223 4.85 44.00 35.40
CA PHE A 223 5.36 44.50 34.12
C PHE A 223 5.15 43.58 32.91
N TYR A 224 4.45 42.45 33.05
CA TYR A 224 4.33 41.46 31.97
C TYR A 224 3.09 41.69 31.08
N PRO A 225 3.23 41.83 29.74
CA PRO A 225 2.10 41.90 28.81
C PRO A 225 1.54 40.49 28.59
N THR A 226 0.87 39.97 29.62
CA THR A 226 0.49 38.55 29.73
C THR A 226 -0.51 38.12 28.66
N ASN A 227 -1.31 39.05 28.13
CA ASN A 227 -2.37 38.71 27.17
C ASN A 227 -1.83 38.46 25.75
N LEU A 228 -0.80 39.19 25.31
CA LEU A 228 -0.33 39.09 23.91
C LEU A 228 0.46 37.79 23.67
N VAL A 229 1.30 37.40 24.63
CA VAL A 229 2.13 36.18 24.54
C VAL A 229 1.26 34.92 24.63
N VAL A 230 0.24 34.93 25.49
CA VAL A 230 -0.69 33.80 25.62
C VAL A 230 -1.53 33.65 24.36
N VAL A 231 -2.05 34.75 23.80
CA VAL A 231 -2.83 34.72 22.54
C VAL A 231 -1.96 34.27 21.37
N ALA A 232 -0.73 34.76 21.25
CA ALA A 232 0.21 34.33 20.21
C ALA A 232 0.56 32.83 20.34
N GLY A 233 0.79 32.35 21.57
CA GLY A 233 1.07 30.94 21.84
C GLY A 233 -0.11 30.02 21.49
N LEU A 234 -1.34 30.42 21.83
CA LEU A 234 -2.55 29.68 21.47
C LEU A 234 -2.82 29.69 19.96
N GLY A 235 -2.56 30.82 19.29
CA GLY A 235 -2.70 30.92 17.83
C GLY A 235 -1.72 30.02 17.08
N LEU A 236 -0.46 29.95 17.53
CA LEU A 236 0.53 29.02 16.97
C LEU A 236 0.13 27.55 17.22
N LEU A 237 -0.36 27.23 18.41
CA LEU A 237 -0.82 25.88 18.74
C LEU A 237 -2.00 25.47 17.84
N ALA A 238 -2.95 26.36 17.58
CA ALA A 238 -4.10 26.10 16.73
C ALA A 238 -3.71 25.88 15.25
N LEU A 239 -2.75 26.66 14.74
CA LEU A 239 -2.20 26.50 13.38
C LEU A 239 -1.49 25.15 13.22
N VAL A 240 -0.69 24.75 14.21
CA VAL A 240 0.01 23.47 14.19
C VAL A 240 -0.95 22.28 14.25
N VAL A 241 -2.00 22.37 15.07
CA VAL A 241 -3.04 21.33 15.13
C VAL A 241 -3.86 21.27 13.84
N TYR A 242 -4.10 22.40 13.18
CA TYR A 242 -4.81 22.42 11.90
C TYR A 242 -4.03 21.69 10.79
N ASP A 243 -2.73 21.96 10.66
CA ASP A 243 -1.91 21.29 9.65
C ASP A 243 -1.80 19.77 9.91
N ASP A 244 -1.62 19.33 11.16
CA ASP A 244 -1.49 17.89 11.49
C ASP A 244 -2.82 17.12 11.40
N VAL A 245 -3.98 17.75 11.65
CA VAL A 245 -5.27 17.04 11.64
C VAL A 245 -5.94 17.10 10.27
N VAL A 246 -5.83 18.21 9.56
CA VAL A 246 -6.57 18.41 8.30
C VAL A 246 -5.77 17.91 7.10
N VAL A 247 -4.44 18.01 7.11
CA VAL A 247 -3.60 17.53 6.00
C VAL A 247 -3.52 16.00 6.01
N ASP A 248 -3.44 15.35 7.17
CA ASP A 248 -3.42 13.87 7.27
C ASP A 248 -4.78 13.21 6.96
N LEU A 249 -5.90 13.95 7.05
CA LEU A 249 -7.22 13.45 6.65
C LEU A 249 -7.54 13.67 5.16
N SER A 250 -6.71 14.41 4.43
CA SER A 250 -6.91 14.74 3.02
C SER A 250 -5.98 14.00 2.05
N ILE A 251 -5.27 12.96 2.51
CA ILE A 251 -4.40 12.08 1.70
C ILE A 251 -4.89 10.62 1.74
#